data_AF-A0AAE2SWC0-F1
#
_entry.id   AF-A0AAE2SWC0-F1
#
_cell.length_a   1.000
_cell.length_b   1.000
_cell.length_c   1.000
_cell.angle_alpha   90.00
_cell.angle_beta   90.00
_cell.angle_gamma   90.00
#
_symmetry.space_group_name_H-M   'P 1'
#
loop_
_entity.id
_entity.type
_entity.pdbx_description
1 polymer ?
#
loop_
_entity_poly.entity_id
_entity_poly.type
_entity_poly.pdbx_seq_one_letter_code
_entity_poly.pdbx_strand_id
1 'polypeptide(L)'
;MGVLLVDVLKGVGAVVFARWFYPWLSTASATPPAALDLQSLVPWTVCLAGLAVMLGHGRSIWLNFTGGKSVATGLGVLLAMSWPVGLGAATAFGLALAISRIVSLSSMLAALTAIVLVFGLEQPLPYRLLVIAGGIYVIVRHRANIRRLLAGTEPRLGKVAYFGI
;
A
#
# COMPACT_ATOMS: atom_id res chain seq x y z
N MET A 1 -17.94 -2.44 -4.57
CA MET A 1 -16.80 -3.34 -4.90
C MET A 1 -15.94 -2.83 -6.05
N GLY A 2 -16.51 -2.23 -7.10
CA GLY A 2 -15.72 -1.71 -8.25
C GLY A 2 -14.60 -0.73 -7.89
N VAL A 3 -14.83 0.23 -6.99
CA VAL A 3 -13.82 1.25 -6.62
C VAL A 3 -12.58 0.62 -5.96
N LEU A 4 -12.77 -0.37 -5.09
CA LEU A 4 -11.66 -1.06 -4.40
C LEU A 4 -10.77 -1.80 -5.40
N LEU A 5 -11.40 -2.48 -6.36
CA LEU A 5 -10.70 -3.19 -7.42
C LEU A 5 -9.88 -2.22 -8.28
N VAL A 6 -10.45 -1.07 -8.67
CA VAL A 6 -9.73 -0.01 -9.40
C VAL A 6 -8.53 0.52 -8.60
N ASP A 7 -8.67 0.68 -7.28
CA ASP A 7 -7.58 1.13 -6.43
C ASP A 7 -6.46 0.10 -6.28
N VAL A 8 -6.78 -1.20 -6.23
CA VAL A 8 -5.79 -2.27 -6.27
C VAL A 8 -5.09 -2.29 -7.63
N LEU A 9 -5.85 -2.25 -8.72
CA LEU A 9 -5.33 -2.28 -10.08
C LEU A 9 -4.39 -1.11 -10.38
N LYS A 10 -4.67 0.11 -9.88
CA LYS A 10 -3.70 1.21 -10.08
C LYS A 10 -2.38 0.98 -9.36
N GLY A 11 -2.43 0.36 -8.17
CA GLY A 11 -1.22 -0.01 -7.43
C GLY A 11 -0.39 -1.06 -8.19
N VAL A 12 -1.06 -2.09 -8.70
CA VAL A 12 -0.43 -3.11 -9.57
C VAL A 12 0.14 -2.46 -10.83
N GLY A 13 -0.66 -1.62 -11.50
CA GLY A 13 -0.30 -0.93 -12.73
C GLY A 13 0.94 -0.05 -12.57
N ALA A 14 1.09 0.65 -11.43
CA ALA A 14 2.28 1.44 -11.16
C ALA A 14 3.57 0.60 -11.09
N VAL A 15 3.51 -0.57 -10.45
CA VAL A 15 4.66 -1.49 -10.34
C VAL A 15 4.98 -2.11 -11.71
N VAL A 16 3.97 -2.55 -12.44
CA VAL A 16 4.14 -3.12 -13.79
C VAL A 16 4.71 -2.08 -14.75
N PHE A 17 4.18 -0.85 -14.71
CA PHE A 17 4.68 0.26 -15.52
C PHE A 17 6.14 0.57 -15.19
N ALA A 18 6.52 0.62 -13.90
CA ALA A 18 7.91 0.86 -13.52
C ALA A 18 8.87 -0.22 -14.08
N ARG A 19 8.47 -1.49 -13.99
CA ARG A 19 9.25 -2.62 -14.54
C ARG A 19 9.37 -2.57 -16.07
N TRP A 20 8.32 -2.13 -16.75
CA TRP A 20 8.31 -2.02 -18.22
C TRP A 20 9.03 -0.77 -18.73
N PHE A 21 8.91 0.36 -18.04
CA PHE A 21 9.47 1.64 -18.45
C PHE A 21 10.97 1.77 -18.15
N TYR A 22 11.45 1.14 -17.08
CA TYR A 22 12.85 1.25 -16.67
C TYR A 22 13.87 0.81 -17.74
N PRO A 23 13.69 -0.32 -18.45
CA PRO A 23 14.57 -0.71 -19.56
C PRO A 23 14.66 0.35 -20.66
N TRP A 24 13.53 0.98 -21.00
CA TRP A 24 13.50 2.07 -21.99
C TRP A 24 14.29 3.30 -21.51
N LEU A 25 14.15 3.67 -20.23
CA LEU A 25 14.91 4.78 -19.65
C LEU A 25 16.43 4.48 -19.61
N SER A 26 16.80 3.23 -19.28
CA SER A 26 18.20 2.81 -19.24
C SER A 26 18.87 2.79 -20.62
N THR A 27 18.11 2.54 -21.68
CA THR A 27 18.62 2.55 -23.07
C THR A 27 18.65 3.95 -23.70
N ALA A 28 17.87 4.89 -23.18
CA ALA A 28 17.92 6.30 -23.58
C ALA A 28 19.11 7.09 -22.97
N SER A 29 19.81 6.49 -22.00
CA SER A 29 20.96 7.10 -21.30
C SER A 29 22.25 6.84 -22.09
N ALA A 30 22.89 7.89 -22.64
CA ALA A 30 24.09 7.76 -23.49
C ALA A 30 25.39 7.38 -22.73
N THR A 31 25.33 7.26 -21.41
CA THR A 31 26.43 6.72 -20.60
C THR A 31 26.23 5.22 -20.44
N PRO A 32 27.17 4.36 -20.90
CA PRO A 32 27.14 2.95 -20.52
C PRO A 32 27.08 2.89 -19.00
N PRO A 33 26.18 2.10 -18.39
CA PRO A 33 26.16 1.98 -16.95
C PRO A 33 27.57 1.53 -16.54
N ALA A 34 28.29 2.38 -15.78
CA ALA A 34 29.34 1.87 -14.93
C ALA A 34 28.72 0.68 -14.18
N ALA A 35 29.48 -0.40 -13.97
CA ALA A 35 29.04 -1.71 -13.49
C ALA A 35 28.30 -1.73 -12.11
N LEU A 36 27.69 -0.63 -11.67
CA LEU A 36 26.53 -0.58 -10.81
C LEU A 36 25.31 -1.18 -11.54
N ASP A 37 25.33 -2.51 -11.59
CA ASP A 37 24.27 -3.47 -11.89
C ASP A 37 22.89 -2.88 -12.18
N LEU A 38 22.44 -3.00 -13.44
CA LEU A 38 21.06 -2.68 -13.85
C LEU A 38 20.00 -3.41 -13.00
N GLN A 39 20.32 -4.59 -12.46
CA GLN A 39 19.47 -5.33 -11.53
C GLN A 39 19.32 -4.68 -10.15
N SER A 40 20.30 -3.88 -9.72
CA SER A 40 20.27 -3.21 -8.41
C SER A 40 19.30 -2.03 -8.37
N LEU A 41 19.06 -1.37 -9.51
CA LEU A 41 18.26 -0.15 -9.62
C LEU A 41 16.76 -0.40 -9.88
N VAL A 42 16.41 -1.52 -10.51
CA VAL A 42 15.00 -1.90 -10.76
C VAL A 42 14.17 -1.90 -9.46
N PRO A 43 14.61 -2.51 -8.34
CA PRO A 43 13.84 -2.46 -7.10
C PRO A 43 13.61 -1.04 -6.58
N TRP A 44 14.58 -0.14 -6.71
CA TRP A 44 14.44 1.25 -6.30
C TRP A 44 13.40 2.00 -7.12
N THR A 45 13.39 1.82 -8.44
CA THR A 45 12.38 2.45 -9.30
C THR A 45 10.97 1.95 -9.03
N VAL A 46 10.81 0.65 -8.77
CA VAL A 46 9.55 0.05 -8.32
C VAL A 46 9.09 0.66 -7.00
N CYS A 47 9.99 0.86 -6.04
CA CYS A 47 9.67 1.50 -4.76
C CYS A 47 9.24 2.96 -4.92
N LEU A 48 9.93 3.72 -5.75
CA LEU A 48 9.57 5.12 -6.02
C LEU A 48 8.20 5.22 -6.69
N ALA A 49 7.92 4.35 -7.67
CA ALA A 49 6.60 4.28 -8.30
C ALA A 49 5.50 3.87 -7.30
N GLY A 50 5.79 2.88 -6.44
CA GLY A 50 4.91 2.42 -5.37
C GLY A 50 4.57 3.54 -4.36
N LEU A 51 5.57 4.29 -3.91
CA LEU A 51 5.35 5.46 -3.04
C LEU A 51 4.55 6.54 -3.77
N ALA A 52 4.91 6.86 -5.01
CA ALA A 52 4.24 7.90 -5.79
C ALA A 52 2.75 7.61 -5.98
N VAL A 53 2.37 6.37 -6.31
CA VAL A 53 0.96 6.00 -6.48
C VAL A 53 0.20 6.02 -5.15
N MET A 54 0.83 5.60 -4.04
CA MET A 54 0.22 5.67 -2.71
C MET A 54 0.00 7.11 -2.26
N LEU A 55 0.97 8.00 -2.48
CA LEU A 55 0.88 9.42 -2.16
C LEU A 55 -0.15 10.13 -3.05
N GLY A 56 -0.14 9.88 -4.35
CA GLY A 56 -1.09 10.44 -5.31
C GLY A 56 -2.53 10.02 -5.02
N HIS A 57 -2.77 8.78 -4.59
CA HIS A 57 -4.10 8.33 -4.17
C HIS A 57 -4.55 9.00 -2.86
N GLY A 58 -3.66 9.12 -1.87
CA GLY A 58 -4.03 9.64 -0.55
C GLY A 58 -4.06 11.18 -0.47
N ARG A 59 -3.34 11.88 -1.33
CA ARG A 59 -3.24 13.33 -1.43
C ARG A 59 -3.37 13.76 -2.90
N SER A 60 -4.53 13.50 -3.49
CA SER A 60 -4.75 13.81 -4.91
C SER A 60 -4.75 15.33 -5.13
N ILE A 61 -3.96 15.78 -6.10
CA ILE A 61 -3.88 17.20 -6.50
C ILE A 61 -5.26 17.68 -6.96
N TRP A 62 -6.01 16.81 -7.65
CA TRP A 62 -7.35 17.08 -8.17
C TRP A 62 -8.42 17.22 -7.07
N LEU A 63 -8.14 16.76 -5.86
CA LEU A 63 -9.05 16.82 -4.72
C LEU A 63 -8.51 17.76 -3.62
N ASN A 64 -7.75 18.79 -3.99
CA ASN A 64 -7.15 19.74 -3.03
C ASN A 64 -6.34 19.06 -1.92
N PHE A 65 -5.54 18.05 -2.29
CA PHE A 65 -4.75 17.23 -1.35
C PHE A 65 -5.60 16.52 -0.29
N THR A 66 -6.87 16.25 -0.58
CA THR A 66 -7.70 15.29 0.13
C THR A 66 -7.74 13.98 -0.65
N GLY A 67 -8.06 12.86 0.00
CA GLY A 67 -7.99 11.56 -0.66
C GLY A 67 -8.12 10.38 0.28
N GLY A 68 -7.94 9.18 -0.26
CA GLY A 68 -8.06 7.94 0.49
C GLY A 68 -6.95 7.72 1.53
N LYS A 69 -6.97 6.56 2.18
CA LYS A 69 -5.91 6.14 3.13
C LYS A 69 -4.90 5.19 2.50
N SER A 70 -5.00 4.98 1.18
CA SER A 70 -4.08 4.19 0.35
C SER A 70 -3.94 2.72 0.77
N VAL A 71 -4.93 2.14 1.46
CA VAL A 71 -4.92 0.73 1.88
C VAL A 71 -5.05 -0.20 0.66
N ALA A 72 -6.07 0.01 -0.18
CA ALA A 72 -6.30 -0.80 -1.37
C ALA A 72 -5.17 -0.63 -2.41
N THR A 73 -4.72 0.61 -2.62
CA THR A 73 -3.57 0.91 -3.49
C THR A 73 -2.27 0.29 -2.95
N GLY A 74 -2.02 0.38 -1.64
CA GLY A 74 -0.89 -0.28 -1.00
C GLY A 74 -0.93 -1.80 -1.15
N LEU A 75 -2.10 -2.43 -1.02
CA LEU A 75 -2.27 -3.86 -1.28
C LEU A 75 -1.92 -4.22 -2.73
N GLY A 76 -2.36 -3.42 -3.71
CA GLY A 76 -1.98 -3.62 -5.11
C GLY A 76 -0.47 -3.53 -5.36
N VAL A 77 0.20 -2.54 -4.74
CA VAL A 77 1.67 -2.41 -4.79
C VAL A 77 2.34 -3.63 -4.18
N LEU A 78 1.90 -4.08 -2.99
CA LEU A 78 2.45 -5.26 -2.33
C LEU A 78 2.29 -6.52 -3.17
N LEU A 79 1.10 -6.77 -3.74
CA LEU A 79 0.83 -7.95 -4.56
C LEU A 79 1.71 -8.00 -5.82
N ALA A 80 1.92 -6.86 -6.48
CA ALA A 80 2.78 -6.79 -7.67
C ALA A 80 4.28 -6.84 -7.35
N MET A 81 4.67 -6.29 -6.19
CA MET A 81 6.06 -6.26 -5.74
C MET A 81 6.50 -7.62 -5.18
N SER A 82 5.75 -8.15 -4.21
CA SER A 82 5.99 -9.42 -3.51
C SER A 82 4.65 -10.04 -3.13
N TRP A 83 4.17 -10.94 -3.99
CA TRP A 83 2.87 -11.59 -3.82
C TRP A 83 2.68 -12.28 -2.45
N PRO A 84 3.70 -12.89 -1.80
CA PRO A 84 3.52 -13.50 -0.48
C PRO A 84 3.30 -12.45 0.62
N VAL A 85 3.99 -11.30 0.55
CA VAL A 85 3.76 -10.18 1.49
C VAL A 85 2.37 -9.60 1.29
N GLY A 86 1.95 -9.40 0.04
CA GLY A 86 0.62 -8.89 -0.30
C GLY A 86 -0.50 -9.82 0.18
N LEU A 87 -0.38 -11.13 -0.06
CA LEU A 87 -1.35 -12.12 0.42
C LEU A 87 -1.36 -12.25 1.95
N GLY A 88 -0.20 -12.18 2.60
CA GLY A 88 -0.13 -12.20 4.05
C GLY A 88 -0.81 -10.98 4.68
N ALA A 89 -0.61 -9.79 4.11
CA ALA A 89 -1.31 -8.57 4.52
C ALA A 89 -2.82 -8.66 4.28
N ALA A 90 -3.26 -9.18 3.12
CA ALA A 90 -4.68 -9.38 2.82
C ALA A 90 -5.34 -10.40 3.76
N THR A 91 -4.64 -11.48 4.07
CA THR A 91 -5.10 -12.50 5.02
C THR A 91 -5.24 -11.90 6.42
N ALA A 92 -4.23 -11.18 6.91
CA ALA A 92 -4.29 -10.50 8.20
C ALA A 92 -5.44 -9.47 8.27
N PHE A 93 -5.65 -8.71 7.18
CA PHE A 93 -6.79 -7.82 7.05
C PHE A 93 -8.12 -8.58 7.19
N GLY A 94 -8.29 -9.67 6.43
CA GLY A 94 -9.50 -10.48 6.41
C GLY A 94 -9.82 -11.08 7.78
N LEU A 95 -8.82 -11.67 8.44
CA LEU A 95 -8.95 -12.25 9.78
C LEU A 95 -9.30 -11.18 10.81
N ALA A 96 -8.55 -10.07 10.83
CA ALA A 96 -8.84 -8.96 11.74
C ALA A 96 -10.23 -8.38 11.51
N LEU A 97 -10.69 -8.30 10.25
CA LEU A 97 -12.01 -7.78 9.91
C LEU A 97 -13.12 -8.74 10.33
N ALA A 98 -12.92 -10.05 10.14
CA ALA A 98 -13.88 -11.07 10.56
C ALA A 98 -14.10 -11.05 12.08
N ILE A 99 -13.02 -10.88 12.86
CA ILE A 99 -13.07 -10.87 14.33
C ILE A 99 -13.58 -9.53 14.86
N SER A 100 -12.93 -8.42 14.49
CA SER A 100 -13.21 -7.11 15.08
C SER A 100 -14.43 -6.41 14.47
N ARG A 101 -14.75 -6.75 13.22
CA ARG A 101 -15.70 -6.02 12.35
C ARG A 101 -15.33 -4.54 12.19
N ILE A 102 -14.07 -4.13 12.35
CA ILE A 102 -13.65 -2.74 12.21
C ILE A 102 -12.61 -2.60 11.09
N VAL A 103 -12.99 -1.97 9.99
CA VAL A 103 -12.14 -1.84 8.78
C VAL A 103 -10.83 -1.09 9.04
N SER A 104 -10.86 -0.03 9.84
CA SER A 104 -9.67 0.76 10.15
C SER A 104 -8.65 0.00 11.00
N LEU A 105 -9.13 -0.79 11.97
CA LEU A 105 -8.28 -1.66 12.77
C LEU A 105 -7.62 -2.73 11.89
N SER A 106 -8.41 -3.41 11.07
CA SER A 106 -7.90 -4.42 10.13
C SER A 106 -6.87 -3.84 9.17
N SER A 107 -7.08 -2.62 8.68
CA SER A 107 -6.14 -1.94 7.77
C SER A 107 -4.79 -1.65 8.43
N MET A 108 -4.80 -1.23 9.70
CA MET A 108 -3.56 -0.97 10.44
C MET A 108 -2.83 -2.26 10.78
N LEU A 109 -3.56 -3.31 11.17
CA LEU A 109 -2.96 -4.63 11.42
C LEU A 109 -2.35 -5.21 10.13
N ALA A 110 -3.02 -5.10 8.99
CA ALA A 110 -2.47 -5.51 7.71
C ALA A 110 -1.17 -4.77 7.34
N ALA A 111 -1.10 -3.46 7.61
CA ALA A 111 0.12 -2.68 7.40
C ALA A 111 1.27 -3.15 8.32
N LEU A 112 0.99 -3.43 9.60
CA LEU A 112 1.98 -3.97 10.53
C LEU A 112 2.44 -5.37 10.12
N THR A 113 1.51 -6.24 9.72
CA THR A 113 1.85 -7.57 9.20
C THR A 113 2.72 -7.49 7.95
N ALA A 114 2.43 -6.56 7.03
CA ALA A 114 3.28 -6.36 5.85
C ALA A 114 4.72 -5.99 6.24
N ILE A 115 4.91 -5.12 7.23
CA ILE A 115 6.23 -4.78 7.76
C ILE A 115 6.91 -6.02 8.35
N VAL A 116 6.22 -6.82 9.16
CA VAL A 116 6.82 -8.04 9.73
C VAL A 116 7.22 -9.02 8.61
N LEU A 117 6.35 -9.24 7.63
CA LEU A 117 6.58 -10.18 6.53
C LEU A 117 7.71 -9.75 5.59
N VAL A 118 7.89 -8.44 5.34
CA VAL A 118 8.97 -7.97 4.46
C VAL A 118 10.35 -8.28 5.05
N PHE A 119 10.47 -8.28 6.38
CA PHE A 119 11.68 -8.72 7.09
C PHE A 119 11.78 -10.24 7.17
N GLY A 120 10.68 -10.93 7.54
CA GLY A 120 10.67 -12.39 7.69
C GLY A 120 10.87 -13.18 6.39
N LEU A 121 10.55 -12.58 5.24
CA LEU A 121 10.79 -13.14 3.90
C LEU A 121 12.07 -12.61 3.25
N GLU A 122 12.93 -11.96 4.03
CA GLU A 122 14.25 -11.46 3.61
C GLU A 122 14.26 -10.63 2.32
N GLN A 123 13.19 -9.88 2.06
CA GLN A 123 13.04 -9.07 0.85
C GLN A 123 14.18 -8.05 0.71
N PRO A 124 14.55 -7.61 -0.50
CA PRO A 124 15.67 -6.69 -0.69
C PRO A 124 15.44 -5.35 0.02
N LEU A 125 16.53 -4.68 0.42
CA LEU A 125 16.50 -3.42 1.19
C LEU A 125 15.49 -2.38 0.64
N PRO A 126 15.40 -2.14 -0.68
CA PRO A 126 14.45 -1.15 -1.22
C PRO A 126 13.00 -1.48 -0.88
N TYR A 127 12.63 -2.77 -0.93
CA TYR A 127 11.27 -3.22 -0.63
C TYR A 127 10.97 -3.06 0.86
N ARG A 128 11.95 -3.36 1.73
CA ARG A 128 11.81 -3.11 3.18
C ARG A 128 11.51 -1.64 3.46
N LEU A 129 12.29 -0.74 2.85
CA LEU A 129 12.11 0.71 3.00
C LEU A 129 10.75 1.18 2.50
N LEU A 130 10.30 0.70 1.32
CA LEU A 130 8.97 1.00 0.79
C LEU A 130 7.87 0.56 1.76
N VAL A 131 7.93 -0.66 2.26
CA VAL A 131 6.87 -1.22 3.12
C VAL A 131 6.83 -0.49 4.46
N ILE A 132 7.98 -0.14 5.04
CA ILE A 132 8.05 0.67 6.26
C ILE A 132 7.45 2.05 6.01
N ALA A 133 7.92 2.76 4.98
CA ALA A 133 7.45 4.11 4.66
C ALA A 133 5.95 4.12 4.33
N GLY A 134 5.50 3.19 3.49
CA GLY A 134 4.10 3.02 3.10
C GLY A 134 3.21 2.60 4.28
N GLY A 135 3.69 1.70 5.14
CA GLY A 135 2.98 1.27 6.35
C GLY A 135 2.80 2.42 7.35
N ILE A 136 3.88 3.17 7.63
CA ILE A 136 3.82 4.39 8.46
C ILE A 136 2.85 5.39 7.86
N TYR A 137 2.92 5.63 6.54
CA TYR A 137 2.00 6.53 5.85
C TYR A 137 0.54 6.12 6.05
N VAL A 138 0.20 4.83 5.85
CA VAL A 138 -1.15 4.31 6.07
C VAL A 138 -1.59 4.53 7.53
N ILE A 139 -0.74 4.26 8.51
CA ILE A 139 -1.05 4.45 9.94
C ILE A 139 -1.29 5.93 10.26
N VAL A 140 -0.45 6.85 9.77
CA VAL A 140 -0.62 8.29 9.94
C VAL A 140 -1.94 8.77 9.32
N ARG A 141 -2.33 8.23 8.16
CA ARG A 141 -3.62 8.51 7.53
C ARG A 141 -4.81 8.02 8.35
N HIS A 142 -4.60 7.05 9.26
CA HIS A 142 -5.61 6.56 10.19
C HIS A 142 -5.68 7.31 11.53
N ARG A 143 -4.93 8.41 11.74
CA ARG A 143 -4.94 9.16 13.02
C ARG A 143 -6.34 9.49 13.56
N ALA A 144 -7.29 9.85 12.68
CA ALA A 144 -8.66 10.16 13.09
C ALA A 144 -9.43 8.89 13.52
N ASN A 145 -9.19 7.77 12.84
CA ASN A 145 -9.76 6.47 13.18
C ASN A 145 -9.17 5.92 14.48
N ILE A 146 -7.87 6.14 14.73
CA ILE A 146 -7.24 5.77 16.00
C ILE A 146 -7.93 6.50 17.16
N ARG A 147 -8.20 7.80 17.03
CA ARG A 147 -8.96 8.55 18.05
C ARG A 147 -10.36 7.98 18.29
N ARG A 148 -11.08 7.62 17.22
CA ARG A 148 -12.41 6.98 17.33
C ARG A 148 -12.35 5.56 17.90
N LEU A 149 -11.30 4.81 17.62
CA LEU A 149 -11.04 3.48 18.19
C LEU A 149 -10.82 3.58 19.70
N LEU A 150 -9.95 4.49 20.14
CA LEU A 150 -9.70 4.76 21.56
C LEU A 150 -10.96 5.24 22.29
N ALA A 151 -11.79 6.03 21.61
CA ALA A 151 -13.07 6.49 22.13
C ALA A 151 -14.20 5.44 22.02
N GLY A 152 -13.96 4.27 21.43
CA GLY A 152 -14.99 3.24 21.20
C GLY A 152 -16.10 3.61 20.20
N THR A 153 -15.92 4.69 19.42
CA THR A 153 -16.91 5.25 18.48
C THR A 153 -16.66 4.87 17.02
N GLU A 154 -15.61 4.11 16.72
CA GLU A 154 -15.31 3.67 15.36
C GLU A 154 -16.41 2.71 14.85
N PRO A 155 -16.96 2.93 13.64
CA PRO A 155 -18.06 2.14 13.13
C PRO A 155 -17.66 0.68 12.92
N ARG A 156 -18.56 -0.23 13.32
CA ARG A 156 -18.45 -1.67 13.06
C ARG A 156 -19.23 -2.04 11.82
N LEU A 157 -18.62 -2.85 10.96
CA LEU A 157 -19.23 -3.42 9.76
C LEU A 157 -20.50 -4.20 10.16
N GLY A 158 -21.62 -3.90 9.53
CA GLY A 158 -22.90 -4.58 9.78
C GLY A 158 -23.76 -4.00 10.92
N LYS A 159 -23.34 -2.93 11.61
CA LYS A 159 -24.30 -2.16 12.44
C LYS A 159 -25.17 -1.31 11.51
N VAL A 160 -26.39 -1.76 11.27
CA VAL A 160 -27.46 -0.92 10.69
C VAL A 160 -27.73 0.18 11.71
N ALA A 161 -27.59 1.44 11.31
CA ALA A 161 -28.14 2.54 12.08
C ALA A 161 -29.67 2.40 11.96
N TYR A 162 -30.32 1.84 12.98
CA TYR A 162 -31.75 2.03 13.16
C TYR A 162 -31.96 3.52 13.45
N PHE A 163 -32.03 4.33 12.40
CA PHE A 163 -32.77 5.57 12.47
C PHE A 163 -34.23 5.15 12.64
N GLY A 164 -34.76 5.36 13.84
CA GLY A 164 -36.17 5.16 14.12
C GLY A 164 -37.00 5.91 13.09
N ILE A 165 -37.85 5.15 12.41
CA ILE A 165 -39.08 5.62 11.80
C ILE A 165 -40.19 4.99 12.63
#